data_AF-A0A662B919-F1
#
_entry.id   AF-A0A662B919-F1
#
_cell.length_a   1.000
_cell.length_b   1.000
_cell.length_c   1.000
_cell.angle_alpha   90.00
_cell.angle_beta   90.00
_cell.angle_gamma   90.00
#
_symmetry.space_group_name_H-M   'P 1'
#
loop_
_entity.id
_entity.type
_entity.pdbx_description
1 polymer ?
#
loop_
_entity_poly.entity_id
_entity_poly.type
_entity_poly.pdbx_seq_one_letter_code
_entity_poly.pdbx_strand_id
1 'polypeptide(L)'
;RKKVDLYNQLQLLAEPQSLTICFTYKSDFEKENDKLNLEIRETLMKKGLSLVNYGYLKEKVAIRLVISNPDIEEKDLDEFFENFVQMGSVLENEKSIVQQVVQAEKCLIIE
;
A
#
# COMPACT_ATOMS: atom_id res chain seq x y z
N ARG A 1 12.44 8.32 -2.26
CA ARG A 1 11.63 9.54 -2.55
C ARG A 1 11.19 9.57 -4.01
N LYS A 2 12.08 9.75 -4.99
CA LYS A 2 11.72 9.82 -6.43
C LYS A 2 10.73 8.74 -6.88
N LYS A 3 10.98 7.47 -6.55
CA LYS A 3 10.07 6.36 -6.91
C LYS A 3 8.67 6.48 -6.26
N VAL A 4 8.57 7.00 -5.04
CA VAL A 4 7.27 7.25 -4.38
C VAL A 4 6.51 8.36 -5.10
N ASP A 5 7.21 9.43 -5.48
CA ASP A 5 6.62 10.59 -6.14
C ASP A 5 6.13 10.30 -7.57
N LEU A 6 6.53 9.17 -8.17
CA LEU A 6 6.05 8.72 -9.49
C LEU A 6 4.63 8.18 -9.47
N TYR A 7 4.14 7.71 -8.31
CA TYR A 7 2.84 7.07 -8.19
C TYR A 7 1.89 7.97 -7.41
N ASN A 8 0.80 8.40 -8.04
CA ASN A 8 -0.21 9.25 -7.39
C ASN A 8 -0.87 8.57 -6.18
N GLN A 9 -0.93 7.24 -6.22
CA GLN A 9 -1.45 6.38 -5.15
C GLN A 9 -0.50 6.29 -3.96
N LEU A 10 0.75 6.73 -4.06
CA LEU A 10 1.68 6.70 -2.95
C LEU A 10 1.83 8.08 -2.33
N GLN A 11 2.08 8.11 -1.02
CA GLN A 11 2.40 9.31 -0.29
C GLN A 11 3.55 9.04 0.67
N LEU A 12 4.55 9.91 0.62
CA LEU A 12 5.61 9.93 1.61
C LEU A 12 5.07 10.48 2.94
N LEU A 13 5.32 9.77 4.05
CA LEU A 13 4.82 10.15 5.39
C LEU A 13 5.85 10.92 6.23
N ALA A 14 7.13 10.77 5.91
CA ALA A 14 8.23 11.51 6.51
C ALA A 14 9.36 11.69 5.49
N GLU A 15 10.15 12.76 5.63
CA GLU A 15 11.38 12.90 4.86
C GLU A 15 12.28 11.67 5.05
N PRO A 16 12.89 11.12 3.97
CA PRO A 16 13.76 9.96 4.09
C PRO A 16 14.91 10.25 5.05
N GLN A 17 15.18 9.30 5.95
CA GLN A 17 16.28 9.40 6.91
C GLN A 17 17.19 8.19 6.75
N SER A 18 18.47 8.45 6.47
CA SER A 18 19.47 7.42 6.21
C SER A 18 18.99 6.45 5.11
N LEU A 19 18.84 5.17 5.44
CA LEU A 19 18.46 4.10 4.52
C LEU A 19 16.96 3.82 4.48
N THR A 20 16.13 4.60 5.19
CA THR A 20 14.70 4.31 5.39
C THR A 20 13.80 5.29 4.64
N ILE A 21 12.83 4.74 3.92
CA ILE A 21 11.73 5.47 3.27
C ILE A 21 10.41 5.01 3.91
N CYS A 22 9.65 5.98 4.44
CA CYS A 22 8.34 5.75 5.05
C CYS A 22 7.24 6.30 4.16
N PHE A 23 6.40 5.43 3.61
CA PHE A 23 5.32 5.83 2.71
C PHE A 23 4.03 5.03 2.97
N THR A 24 2.93 5.44 2.35
CA THR A 24 1.64 4.77 2.43
C THR A 24 0.94 4.78 1.06
N TYR A 25 0.13 3.77 0.79
CA TYR A 25 -0.85 3.76 -0.29
C TYR A 25 -2.08 4.58 0.13
N LYS A 26 -2.50 5.51 -0.73
CA LYS A 26 -3.72 6.29 -0.61
C LYS A 26 -4.76 5.67 -1.55
N SER A 27 -5.77 5.05 -0.96
CA SER A 27 -7.00 4.71 -1.66
C SER A 27 -7.96 5.89 -1.68
N ASP A 28 -8.98 5.80 -2.53
CA ASP A 28 -10.13 6.73 -2.51
C ASP A 28 -10.94 6.63 -1.20
N PHE A 29 -10.77 5.55 -0.44
CA PHE A 29 -11.44 5.28 0.83
C PHE A 29 -10.50 5.48 2.02
N GLU A 30 -10.21 6.74 2.38
CA GLU A 30 -9.16 7.07 3.36
C GLU A 30 -9.27 6.30 4.70
N LYS A 31 -10.49 6.03 5.17
CA LYS A 31 -10.74 5.30 6.43
C LYS A 31 -10.20 3.87 6.43
N GLU A 32 -9.98 3.28 5.26
CA GLU A 32 -9.47 1.91 5.11
C GLU A 32 -7.97 1.86 4.75
N ASN A 33 -7.32 3.01 4.54
CA ASN A 33 -5.93 3.07 4.08
C ASN A 33 -4.99 2.25 4.95
N ASP A 34 -5.08 2.37 6.28
CA ASP A 34 -4.17 1.65 7.18
C ASP A 34 -4.34 0.13 7.06
N LYS A 35 -5.59 -0.36 7.02
CA LYS A 35 -5.90 -1.78 6.82
C LYS A 35 -5.44 -2.25 5.45
N LEU A 36 -5.71 -1.47 4.41
CA LEU A 36 -5.31 -1.77 3.04
C LEU A 36 -3.78 -1.87 2.92
N ASN A 37 -3.01 -0.96 3.52
CA ASN A 37 -1.55 -1.01 3.50
C ASN A 37 -0.99 -2.26 4.19
N LEU A 38 -1.58 -2.67 5.32
CA LEU A 38 -1.21 -3.92 5.98
C LEU A 38 -1.51 -5.14 5.10
N GLU A 39 -2.66 -5.13 4.42
CA GLU A 39 -3.12 -6.21 3.55
C GLU A 39 -2.27 -6.32 2.27
N ILE A 40 -1.90 -5.19 1.64
CA ILE A 40 -0.95 -5.14 0.52
C ILE A 40 0.35 -5.82 0.93
N ARG A 41 0.94 -5.38 2.06
CA ARG A 41 2.19 -5.93 2.59
C ARG A 41 2.06 -7.43 2.84
N GLU A 42 1.03 -7.86 3.55
CA GLU A 42 0.81 -9.26 3.89
C GLU A 42 0.66 -10.13 2.64
N THR A 43 -0.08 -9.64 1.64
CA THR A 43 -0.30 -10.36 0.38
C THR A 43 0.99 -10.50 -0.43
N LEU A 44 1.78 -9.43 -0.57
CA LEU A 44 3.07 -9.49 -1.25
C LEU A 44 4.05 -10.44 -0.56
N MET A 45 4.07 -10.43 0.78
CA MET A 45 4.89 -11.34 1.58
C MET A 45 4.47 -12.80 1.37
N LYS A 46 3.16 -13.10 1.43
CA LYS A 46 2.63 -14.46 1.19
C LYS A 46 2.89 -14.95 -0.23
N LYS A 47 2.91 -14.05 -1.21
CA LYS A 47 3.25 -14.36 -2.62
C LYS A 47 4.76 -14.47 -2.86
N GLY A 48 5.60 -14.17 -1.88
CA GLY A 48 7.06 -14.19 -2.02
C GLY A 48 7.61 -13.11 -2.94
N LEU A 49 6.83 -12.07 -3.25
CA LEU A 49 7.22 -11.00 -4.18
C LEU A 49 8.06 -9.93 -3.49
N SER A 50 7.68 -9.55 -2.27
CA SER A 50 8.35 -8.49 -1.52
C SER A 50 8.22 -8.72 -0.01
N LEU A 51 9.30 -8.42 0.72
CA LEU A 51 9.28 -8.33 2.18
C LEU A 51 9.65 -6.91 2.60
N VAL A 52 8.69 -6.22 3.21
CA VAL A 52 8.89 -4.86 3.73
C VAL A 52 8.36 -4.77 5.15
N ASN A 53 8.94 -3.89 5.96
CA ASN A 53 8.45 -3.67 7.32
C ASN A 53 7.31 -2.64 7.32
N TYR A 54 6.60 -2.53 8.43
CA TYR A 54 5.67 -1.43 8.68
C TYR A 54 5.88 -0.85 10.07
N GLY A 55 5.27 0.29 10.33
CA GLY A 55 5.15 0.83 11.67
C GLY A 55 4.14 1.96 11.69
N TYR A 56 3.85 2.46 12.88
CA TYR A 56 2.98 3.62 13.04
C TYR A 56 3.81 4.89 13.03
N LEU A 57 3.40 5.85 12.19
CA LEU A 57 3.91 7.21 12.24
C LEU A 57 2.73 8.12 12.59
N LYS A 58 2.74 8.64 13.83
CA LYS A 58 1.56 9.23 14.47
C LYS A 58 0.42 8.20 14.47
N GLU A 59 -0.70 8.50 13.84
CA GLU A 59 -1.90 7.65 13.77
C GLU A 59 -2.08 6.96 12.42
N LYS A 60 -1.05 6.93 11.57
CA LYS A 60 -1.10 6.30 10.24
C LYS A 60 -0.13 5.14 10.14
N VAL A 61 -0.53 4.08 9.43
CA VAL A 61 0.36 2.99 9.05
C VAL A 61 1.32 3.47 7.96
N ALA A 62 2.61 3.29 8.23
CA ALA A 62 3.71 3.55 7.33
C ALA A 62 4.36 2.24 6.90
N ILE A 63 4.46 2.02 5.59
CA ILE A 63 5.33 1.02 5.01
C ILE A 63 6.77 1.54 5.07
N ARG A 64 7.65 0.73 5.64
CA ARG A 64 9.05 1.07 5.94
C ARG A 64 9.97 0.26 5.04
N LEU A 65 10.36 0.86 3.93
CA LEU A 65 11.38 0.32 3.04
C LEU A 65 12.76 0.71 3.57
N VAL A 66 13.55 -0.29 3.97
CA VAL A 66 14.93 -0.13 4.43
C VAL A 66 15.86 -0.69 3.37
N ILE A 67 16.64 0.18 2.72
CA ILE A 67 17.57 -0.21 1.64
C ILE A 67 18.95 -0.40 2.26
N SER A 68 19.18 -1.54 2.87
CA SER A 68 20.46 -1.88 3.52
C SER A 68 21.30 -2.89 2.75
N ASN A 69 20.71 -3.59 1.78
CA ASN A 69 21.43 -4.54 0.96
C ASN A 69 22.18 -3.78 -0.15
N PRO A 70 23.52 -3.81 -0.20
CA PRO A 70 24.30 -3.12 -1.24
C PRO A 70 24.09 -3.70 -2.64
N ASP A 71 23.57 -4.94 -2.75
CA ASP A 71 23.32 -5.59 -4.03
C ASP A 71 21.95 -5.21 -4.64
N ILE A 72 21.14 -4.39 -3.96
CA ILE A 72 19.89 -3.87 -4.52
C ILE A 72 20.22 -2.92 -5.68
N GLU A 73 19.66 -3.24 -6.85
CA GLU A 73 19.72 -2.42 -8.04
C GLU A 73 18.43 -1.57 -8.18
N GLU A 74 18.49 -0.57 -9.05
CA GLU A 74 17.33 0.28 -9.32
C GLU A 74 16.13 -0.52 -9.85
N LYS A 75 16.38 -1.56 -10.66
CA LYS A 75 15.34 -2.45 -11.19
C LYS A 75 14.56 -3.19 -10.10
N ASP A 76 15.24 -3.55 -9.01
CA ASP A 76 14.60 -4.27 -7.89
C ASP A 76 13.66 -3.33 -7.13
N LEU A 77 14.05 -2.06 -7.02
CA LEU A 77 13.18 -1.02 -6.47
C LEU A 77 11.99 -0.76 -7.39
N ASP A 78 12.20 -0.73 -8.70
CA ASP A 78 11.12 -0.58 -9.68
C ASP A 78 10.11 -1.70 -9.57
N GLU A 79 10.58 -2.95 -9.59
CA GLU A 79 9.73 -4.13 -9.41
C GLU A 79 8.98 -4.09 -8.07
N PHE A 80 9.66 -3.70 -6.98
CA PHE A 80 9.00 -3.54 -5.68
C PHE A 80 7.84 -2.54 -5.73
N PHE A 81 8.05 -1.34 -6.27
CA PHE A 81 7.01 -0.30 -6.30
C PHE A 81 5.88 -0.66 -7.27
N GLU A 82 6.18 -1.25 -8.43
CA GLU A 82 5.18 -1.74 -9.37
C GLU A 82 4.30 -2.80 -8.73
N ASN A 83 4.89 -3.84 -8.12
CA ASN A 83 4.17 -4.88 -7.42
C ASN A 83 3.31 -4.32 -6.28
N PHE A 84 3.85 -3.34 -5.54
CA PHE A 84 3.14 -2.72 -4.42
C PHE A 84 1.92 -1.93 -4.87
N VAL A 85 2.04 -1.11 -5.91
CA VAL A 85 0.94 -0.30 -6.44
C VAL A 85 -0.10 -1.18 -7.15
N GLN A 86 0.33 -2.16 -7.93
CA GLN A 86 -0.58 -3.11 -8.58
C GLN A 86 -1.39 -3.89 -7.55
N MET A 87 -0.76 -4.38 -6.49
CA MET A 87 -1.47 -5.06 -5.40
C MET A 87 -2.45 -4.14 -4.68
N GLY A 88 -2.07 -2.89 -4.42
CA GLY A 88 -2.96 -1.88 -3.86
C GLY A 88 -4.20 -1.67 -4.71
N SER A 89 -4.04 -1.54 -6.03
CA SER A 89 -5.15 -1.37 -6.95
C SER A 89 -6.07 -2.59 -7.02
N VAL A 90 -5.53 -3.81 -7.01
CA VAL A 90 -6.33 -5.04 -6.98
C VAL A 90 -7.21 -5.09 -5.73
N LEU A 91 -6.59 -4.92 -4.55
CA LEU A 91 -7.31 -5.00 -3.27
C LEU A 91 -8.30 -3.84 -3.08
N GLU A 92 -7.98 -2.65 -3.58
CA GLU A 92 -8.89 -1.51 -3.58
C GLU A 92 -10.12 -1.77 -4.46
N ASN A 93 -9.93 -2.32 -5.66
CA ASN A 93 -11.03 -2.68 -6.56
C ASN A 93 -11.91 -3.78 -5.97
N GLU A 94 -11.33 -4.83 -5.37
CA GLU A 94 -12.09 -5.88 -4.69
C GLU A 94 -12.98 -5.31 -3.57
N LYS A 95 -12.45 -4.36 -2.77
CA LYS A 95 -13.22 -3.69 -1.72
C LYS A 95 -14.31 -2.78 -2.28
N SER A 96 -14.05 -2.07 -3.37
CA SER A 96 -15.04 -1.21 -4.05
C SER A 96 -16.24 -2.04 -4.54
N ILE A 97 -15.99 -3.22 -5.11
CA ILE A 97 -17.05 -4.15 -5.53
C ILE A 97 -17.87 -4.64 -4.33
N VAL A 98 -17.20 -5.05 -3.25
CA VAL A 98 -17.89 -5.53 -2.03
C VAL A 98 -18.77 -4.42 -1.42
N GLN A 99 -18.27 -3.18 -1.34
CA GLN A 99 -19.04 -2.06 -0.82
C GLN A 99 -20.29 -1.76 -1.68
N GLN A 100 -20.18 -1.86 -3.00
CA GLN A 100 -21.32 -1.66 -3.91
C GLN A 100 -22.38 -2.76 -3.75
N VAL A 101 -21.97 -4.03 -3.61
CA VAL A 101 -22.89 -5.16 -3.37
C VAL A 101 -23.61 -5.01 -2.03
N VAL A 102 -22.88 -4.70 -0.95
CA VAL A 102 -23.47 -4.48 0.38
C VAL A 102 -24.47 -3.31 0.37
N GLN A 103 -24.19 -2.26 -0.40
CA GLN A 103 -25.11 -1.13 -0.55
C GLN A 103 -26.38 -1.51 -1.33
N ALA A 104 -26.24 -2.31 -2.39
CA ALA A 104 -27.37 -2.81 -3.17
C ALA A 104 -28.28 -3.75 -2.35
N GLU A 105 -27.70 -4.67 -1.57
CA GLU A 105 -28.46 -5.58 -0.70
C GLU A 105 -29.22 -4.85 0.41
N LYS A 106 -28.62 -3.80 1.00
CA LYS A 106 -29.33 -2.94 1.96
C LYS A 106 -30.54 -2.22 1.35
N CYS A 107 -30.53 -1.96 0.04
CA CYS A 107 -31.64 -1.32 -0.65
C CYS A 107 -32.81 -2.28 -0.89
N LEU A 108 -32.56 -3.60 -0.96
CA LEU A 108 -33.58 -4.64 -1.14
C LEU A 108 -34.31 -5.06 0.15
N ILE A 109 -33.87 -4.62 1.33
CA ILE A 109 -34.49 -4.97 2.62
C ILE A 109 -35.45 -3.88 3.12
N ILE A 110 -35.71 -2.84 2.31
CA ILE A 110 -36.62 -1.72 2.66
C ILE A 110 -37.89 -1.71 1.79
N GLU A 111 -38.29 -2.85 1.21
CA GLU A 111 -39.62 -3.05 0.59
C GLU A 111 -40.42 -4.14 1.31
#